data_AF-A0AAQ4CPX4-F1
#
_entry.id   AF-A0AAQ4CPX4-F1
#
_cell.length_a   1.000
_cell.length_b   1.000
_cell.length_c   1.000
_cell.angle_alpha   90.00
_cell.angle_beta   90.00
_cell.angle_gamma   90.00
#
_symmetry.space_group_name_H-M   'P 1'
#
loop_
_entity.id
_entity.type
_entity.pdbx_description
1 polymer ?
#
loop_
_entity_poly.entity_id
_entity_poly.type
_entity_poly.pdbx_seq_one_letter_code
_entity_poly.pdbx_strand_id
1 'polypeptide(L)'
;MSVKEALDKKDITKLINSLNEILNLIKSKNNSEREIGWKAINFLIETGNLNILEPYKNYLRSLLWHKLQGIRDDAWKNLNVYKLLAIEGIERILTANSDKIKWSGWSNVLKLINMEIVPKTYVISVRYSYWRLLKSNYATIRKKAWRLFKILVKEGIFIKEDKNRFVDFLKHKKANIRILAWKTSLELVKIGFITIDELKEYKQYLEELTTRQSKVKKVAEKLIKELA
;
A
#
# COMPACT_ATOMS: atom_id res chain seq x y z
N MET A 1 13.96 -12.77 -34.15
CA MET A 1 12.73 -13.20 -33.46
C MET A 1 12.60 -12.41 -32.18
N SER A 2 11.51 -11.67 -32.01
CA SER A 2 11.22 -10.88 -30.81
C SER A 2 10.80 -11.76 -29.63
N VAL A 3 10.82 -11.21 -28.41
CA VAL A 3 10.28 -11.91 -27.22
C VAL A 3 8.83 -12.35 -27.42
N LYS A 4 8.00 -11.50 -28.05
CA LYS A 4 6.60 -11.82 -28.32
C LYS A 4 6.47 -13.03 -29.26
N GLU A 5 7.21 -13.02 -30.37
CA GLU A 5 7.20 -14.14 -31.32
C GLU A 5 7.71 -15.43 -30.68
N ALA A 6 8.74 -15.35 -29.83
CA ALA A 6 9.25 -16.51 -29.10
C ALA A 6 8.22 -17.05 -28.10
N LEU A 7 7.49 -16.17 -27.42
CA LEU A 7 6.40 -16.54 -26.50
C LEU A 7 5.23 -17.19 -27.26
N ASP A 8 4.81 -16.60 -28.39
CA ASP A 8 3.72 -17.12 -29.22
C ASP A 8 4.05 -18.53 -29.78
N LYS A 9 5.34 -18.77 -30.11
CA LYS A 9 5.85 -20.08 -30.54
C LYS A 9 6.23 -21.02 -29.40
N LYS A 10 6.14 -20.57 -28.14
CA LYS A 10 6.58 -21.31 -26.94
C LYS A 10 8.06 -21.77 -27.01
N ASP A 11 8.93 -20.98 -27.64
CA ASP A 11 10.35 -21.27 -27.79
C ASP A 11 11.12 -20.87 -26.52
N ILE A 12 11.25 -21.84 -25.60
CA ILE A 12 11.89 -21.66 -24.29
C ILE A 12 13.35 -21.24 -24.46
N THR A 13 14.11 -21.92 -25.33
CA THR A 13 15.53 -21.64 -25.56
C THR A 13 15.74 -20.20 -26.02
N LYS A 14 14.89 -19.73 -26.93
CA LYS A 14 14.96 -18.34 -27.38
C LYS A 14 14.62 -17.35 -26.27
N LEU A 15 13.61 -17.63 -25.44
CA LEU A 15 13.25 -16.78 -24.31
C LEU A 15 14.37 -16.70 -23.26
N ILE A 16 15.02 -17.82 -22.94
CA ILE A 16 16.19 -17.85 -22.04
C ILE A 16 17.32 -16.98 -22.63
N ASN A 17 17.63 -17.13 -23.91
CA ASN A 17 18.66 -16.34 -24.58
C ASN A 17 18.31 -14.84 -24.68
N SER A 18 17.03 -14.48 -24.63
CA SER A 18 16.53 -13.11 -24.63
C SER A 18 16.20 -12.57 -23.23
N LEU A 19 16.71 -13.19 -22.15
CA LEU A 19 16.34 -12.83 -20.78
C LEU A 19 16.56 -11.34 -20.44
N ASN A 20 17.69 -10.77 -20.86
CA ASN A 20 17.97 -9.34 -20.64
C ASN A 20 16.95 -8.43 -21.35
N GLU A 21 16.47 -8.82 -22.53
CA GLU A 21 15.42 -8.11 -23.26
C GLU A 21 14.08 -8.20 -22.50
N ILE A 22 13.72 -9.38 -22.00
CA ILE A 22 12.53 -9.60 -21.16
C ILE A 22 12.58 -8.70 -19.91
N LEU A 23 13.73 -8.63 -19.24
CA LEU A 23 13.91 -7.78 -18.05
C LEU A 23 13.80 -6.29 -18.38
N ASN A 24 14.22 -5.86 -19.56
CA ASN A 24 14.01 -4.48 -20.02
C ASN A 24 12.53 -4.20 -20.30
N LEU A 25 11.80 -5.16 -20.89
CA LEU A 25 10.37 -5.03 -21.17
C LEU A 25 9.56 -4.76 -19.90
N ILE A 26 9.80 -5.50 -18.80
CA ILE A 26 9.03 -5.31 -17.53
C ILE A 26 9.30 -3.97 -16.83
N LYS A 27 10.35 -3.24 -17.24
CA LYS A 27 10.67 -1.89 -16.77
C LYS A 27 10.32 -0.81 -17.82
N SER A 28 9.68 -1.18 -18.92
CA SER A 28 9.28 -0.22 -19.95
C SER A 28 8.22 0.76 -19.45
N LYS A 29 8.23 1.97 -20.02
CA LYS A 29 7.15 2.95 -19.83
C LYS A 29 5.85 2.47 -20.51
N ASN A 30 5.97 1.70 -21.58
CA ASN A 30 4.84 1.17 -22.34
C ASN A 30 4.20 0.00 -21.58
N ASN A 31 2.88 0.06 -21.41
CA ASN A 31 2.13 -0.98 -20.69
C ASN A 31 2.15 -2.32 -21.42
N SER A 32 1.99 -2.31 -22.76
CA SER A 32 1.93 -3.53 -23.56
C SER A 32 3.26 -4.27 -23.57
N GLU A 33 4.38 -3.55 -23.58
CA GLU A 33 5.72 -4.14 -23.44
C GLU A 33 5.89 -4.81 -22.08
N ARG A 34 5.48 -4.15 -20.99
CA ARG A 34 5.54 -4.76 -19.65
C ARG A 34 4.70 -6.03 -19.55
N GLU A 35 3.51 -6.02 -20.16
CA GLU A 35 2.64 -7.19 -20.20
C GLU A 35 3.32 -8.38 -20.90
N ILE A 36 3.96 -8.16 -22.05
CA ILE A 36 4.73 -9.19 -22.76
C ILE A 36 5.88 -9.70 -21.88
N GLY A 37 6.64 -8.81 -21.26
CA GLY A 37 7.75 -9.19 -20.39
C GLY A 37 7.30 -10.04 -19.19
N TRP A 38 6.22 -9.67 -18.52
CA TRP A 38 5.68 -10.44 -17.39
C TRP A 38 5.09 -11.79 -17.83
N LYS A 39 4.43 -11.86 -19.00
CA LYS A 39 3.98 -13.15 -19.56
C LYS A 39 5.15 -14.08 -19.85
N ALA A 40 6.24 -13.55 -20.42
CA ALA A 40 7.44 -14.33 -20.68
C ALA A 40 8.09 -14.85 -19.38
N ILE A 41 8.18 -14.02 -18.33
CA ILE A 41 8.67 -14.45 -17.01
C ILE A 41 7.81 -15.57 -16.43
N ASN A 42 6.48 -15.41 -16.40
CA ASN A 42 5.60 -16.44 -15.86
C ASN A 42 5.71 -17.74 -16.68
N PHE A 43 5.77 -17.66 -18.01
CA PHE A 43 5.96 -18.84 -18.87
C PHE A 43 7.28 -19.57 -18.60
N LEU A 44 8.39 -18.83 -18.39
CA LEU A 44 9.67 -19.43 -18.01
C LEU A 44 9.57 -20.16 -16.66
N ILE A 45 8.85 -19.60 -15.70
CA ILE A 45 8.61 -20.23 -14.39
C ILE A 45 7.75 -21.49 -14.53
N GLU A 46 6.64 -21.40 -15.26
CA GLU A 46 5.70 -22.51 -15.50
C GLU A 46 6.37 -23.70 -16.21
N THR A 47 7.40 -23.43 -17.02
CA THR A 47 8.19 -24.45 -17.72
C THR A 47 9.40 -24.96 -16.94
N GLY A 48 9.51 -24.61 -15.65
CA GLY A 48 10.56 -25.11 -14.76
C GLY A 48 11.89 -24.36 -14.83
N ASN A 49 11.95 -23.22 -15.54
CA ASN A 49 13.17 -22.44 -15.74
C ASN A 49 13.34 -21.32 -14.70
N LEU A 50 12.85 -21.49 -13.47
CA LEU A 50 12.91 -20.49 -12.40
C LEU A 50 14.36 -20.03 -12.11
N ASN A 51 15.31 -20.97 -12.11
CA ASN A 51 16.70 -20.75 -11.69
C ASN A 51 17.42 -19.68 -12.54
N ILE A 52 16.99 -19.43 -13.78
CA ILE A 52 17.60 -18.38 -14.62
C ILE A 52 17.31 -16.97 -14.08
N LEU A 53 16.27 -16.80 -13.26
CA LEU A 53 15.86 -15.53 -12.67
C LEU A 53 16.55 -15.24 -11.33
N GLU A 54 17.20 -16.24 -10.74
CA GLU A 54 17.88 -16.14 -9.43
C GLU A 54 18.90 -14.98 -9.36
N PRO A 55 19.78 -14.77 -10.36
CA PRO A 55 20.70 -13.63 -10.35
C PRO A 55 20.01 -12.26 -10.37
N TYR A 56 18.73 -12.21 -10.75
CA TYR A 56 17.96 -10.99 -10.97
C TYR A 56 16.98 -10.66 -9.83
N LYS A 57 17.03 -11.39 -8.71
CA LYS A 57 16.20 -11.11 -7.52
C LYS A 57 16.23 -9.65 -7.09
N ASN A 58 17.41 -9.05 -7.02
CA ASN A 58 17.57 -7.64 -6.65
C ASN A 58 16.94 -6.69 -7.67
N TYR A 59 17.05 -7.02 -8.95
CA TYR A 59 16.41 -6.26 -10.03
C TYR A 59 14.88 -6.33 -9.92
N LEU A 60 14.33 -7.53 -9.80
CA LEU A 60 12.89 -7.75 -9.63
C LEU A 60 12.36 -7.04 -8.38
N ARG A 61 13.08 -7.15 -7.26
CA ARG A 61 12.79 -6.37 -6.04
C ARG A 61 12.71 -4.89 -6.33
N SER A 62 13.68 -4.32 -7.05
CA SER A 62 13.73 -2.89 -7.36
C SER A 62 12.50 -2.36 -8.10
N LEU A 63 11.76 -3.22 -8.82
CA LEU A 63 10.53 -2.84 -9.52
C LEU A 63 9.44 -2.39 -8.55
N LEU A 64 9.37 -2.95 -7.33
CA LEU A 64 8.44 -2.51 -6.28
C LEU A 64 8.78 -1.10 -5.76
N TRP A 65 10.03 -0.63 -5.94
CA TRP A 65 10.49 0.72 -5.58
C TRP A 65 10.56 1.67 -6.78
N HIS A 66 10.16 1.22 -7.97
CA HIS A 66 10.36 1.98 -9.19
C HIS A 66 9.60 3.32 -9.15
N LYS A 67 10.13 4.38 -9.75
CA LYS A 67 9.50 5.72 -9.73
C LYS A 67 8.13 5.77 -10.42
N LEU A 68 7.99 5.02 -11.53
CA LEU A 68 6.74 4.95 -12.28
C LEU A 68 5.76 4.00 -11.60
N GLN A 69 4.54 4.49 -11.39
CA GLN A 69 3.51 3.72 -10.70
C GLN A 69 3.13 2.45 -11.48
N GLY A 70 2.97 2.51 -12.81
CA GLY A 70 2.61 1.34 -13.61
C GLY A 70 3.56 0.14 -13.43
N ILE A 71 4.87 0.39 -13.38
CA ILE A 71 5.87 -0.66 -13.12
C ILE A 71 5.69 -1.27 -11.72
N ARG A 72 5.46 -0.44 -10.69
CA ARG A 72 5.18 -0.94 -9.33
C ARG A 72 3.90 -1.76 -9.31
N ASP A 73 2.84 -1.25 -9.93
CA ASP A 73 1.52 -1.90 -9.95
C ASP A 73 1.62 -3.28 -10.62
N ASP A 74 2.40 -3.41 -11.71
CA ASP A 74 2.62 -4.69 -12.38
C ASP A 74 3.51 -5.64 -11.55
N ALA A 75 4.53 -5.13 -10.86
CA ALA A 75 5.29 -5.91 -9.89
C ALA A 75 4.40 -6.46 -8.75
N TRP A 76 3.47 -5.65 -8.22
CA TRP A 76 2.51 -6.07 -7.19
C TRP A 76 1.50 -7.12 -7.68
N LYS A 77 1.12 -7.07 -8.97
CA LYS A 77 0.27 -8.10 -9.58
C LYS A 77 1.01 -9.45 -9.62
N ASN A 78 2.30 -9.44 -9.92
CA ASN A 78 3.14 -10.62 -10.08
C ASN A 78 3.88 -11.05 -8.79
N LEU A 79 3.31 -10.82 -7.60
CA LEU A 79 3.91 -11.21 -6.32
C LEU A 79 4.18 -12.73 -6.19
N ASN A 80 3.50 -13.57 -6.97
CA ASN A 80 3.79 -15.00 -7.08
C ASN A 80 5.25 -15.26 -7.49
N VAL A 81 5.77 -14.48 -8.44
CA VAL A 81 7.17 -14.57 -8.88
C VAL A 81 8.12 -14.27 -7.71
N TYR A 82 7.79 -13.27 -6.91
CA TYR A 82 8.58 -12.87 -5.75
C TYR A 82 8.58 -13.94 -4.65
N LYS A 83 7.43 -14.58 -4.41
CA LYS A 83 7.30 -15.69 -3.46
C LYS A 83 8.10 -16.91 -3.92
N LEU A 84 7.95 -17.31 -5.19
CA LEU A 84 8.64 -18.48 -5.75
C LEU A 84 10.16 -18.31 -5.73
N LEU A 85 10.65 -17.11 -6.04
CA LEU A 85 12.07 -16.79 -5.93
C LEU A 85 12.50 -16.56 -4.48
N ALA A 86 11.62 -16.51 -3.47
CA ALA A 86 11.99 -16.11 -2.11
C ALA A 86 12.78 -14.78 -2.07
N ILE A 87 12.26 -13.74 -2.74
CA ILE A 87 12.90 -12.42 -2.76
C ILE A 87 12.80 -11.76 -1.39
N GLU A 88 13.94 -11.55 -0.74
CA GLU A 88 14.04 -10.93 0.58
C GLU A 88 14.02 -9.40 0.54
N GLY A 89 13.67 -8.77 1.67
CA GLY A 89 13.74 -7.32 1.84
C GLY A 89 12.57 -6.55 1.23
N ILE A 90 11.52 -7.25 0.78
CA ILE A 90 10.27 -6.66 0.26
C ILE A 90 9.62 -5.78 1.32
N GLU A 91 9.63 -6.24 2.57
CA GLU A 91 9.02 -5.60 3.73
C GLU A 91 9.57 -4.19 4.03
N ARG A 92 10.82 -3.90 3.61
CA ARG A 92 11.44 -2.56 3.74
C ARG A 92 10.65 -1.45 3.05
N ILE A 93 9.74 -1.80 2.14
CA ILE A 93 8.87 -0.83 1.46
C ILE A 93 7.90 -0.15 2.44
N LEU A 94 7.52 -0.84 3.52
CA LEU A 94 6.57 -0.35 4.52
C LEU A 94 7.12 0.85 5.29
N THR A 95 8.44 0.92 5.46
CA THR A 95 9.13 2.01 6.16
C THR A 95 9.72 3.07 5.22
N ALA A 96 9.55 2.95 3.90
CA ALA A 96 10.17 3.82 2.91
C ALA A 96 9.93 5.33 3.13
N ASN A 97 10.95 6.15 2.85
CA ASN A 97 10.85 7.61 3.03
C ASN A 97 9.93 8.32 2.03
N SER A 98 9.68 7.73 0.86
CA SER A 98 8.74 8.29 -0.12
C SER A 98 7.32 7.87 0.21
N ASP A 99 6.40 8.84 0.37
CA ASP A 99 4.98 8.56 0.64
C ASP A 99 4.35 7.71 -0.48
N LYS A 100 4.78 7.87 -1.75
CA LYS A 100 4.28 7.09 -2.89
C LYS A 100 4.70 5.62 -2.80
N ILE A 101 5.96 5.36 -2.44
CA ILE A 101 6.53 4.01 -2.32
C ILE A 101 5.96 3.32 -1.07
N LYS A 102 5.95 4.03 0.06
CA LYS A 102 5.33 3.57 1.29
C LYS A 102 3.85 3.24 1.08
N TRP A 103 3.10 4.12 0.42
CA TRP A 103 1.70 3.86 0.08
C TRP A 103 1.55 2.58 -0.75
N SER A 104 2.38 2.37 -1.79
CA SER A 104 2.28 1.16 -2.60
C SER A 104 2.55 -0.13 -1.82
N GLY A 105 3.45 -0.08 -0.83
CA GLY A 105 3.65 -1.18 0.12
C GLY A 105 2.41 -1.42 0.99
N TRP A 106 1.97 -0.38 1.70
CA TRP A 106 0.85 -0.50 2.62
C TRP A 106 -0.48 -0.85 1.93
N SER A 107 -0.71 -0.39 0.70
CA SER A 107 -1.92 -0.77 -0.06
C SER A 107 -1.96 -2.25 -0.44
N ASN A 108 -0.83 -2.95 -0.38
CA ASN A 108 -0.72 -4.38 -0.66
C ASN A 108 -0.35 -5.19 0.59
N VAL A 109 -0.37 -4.59 1.78
CA VAL A 109 0.15 -5.23 3.00
C VAL A 109 -0.60 -6.51 3.39
N LEU A 110 -1.93 -6.52 3.22
CA LEU A 110 -2.72 -7.71 3.50
C LEU A 110 -2.42 -8.82 2.49
N LYS A 111 -2.16 -8.47 1.22
CA LYS A 111 -1.73 -9.44 0.21
C LYS A 111 -0.36 -10.03 0.57
N LEU A 112 0.58 -9.20 1.05
CA LEU A 112 1.89 -9.67 1.52
C LEU A 112 1.77 -10.65 2.70
N ILE A 113 0.88 -10.37 3.66
CA ILE A 113 0.61 -11.26 4.80
C ILE A 113 -0.04 -12.55 4.33
N ASN A 114 -1.12 -12.46 3.54
CA ASN A 114 -1.88 -13.62 3.08
C ASN A 114 -1.06 -14.55 2.18
N MET A 115 -0.10 -13.99 1.43
CA MET A 115 0.85 -14.77 0.64
C MET A 115 2.06 -15.25 1.44
N GLU A 116 2.15 -14.94 2.74
CA GLU A 116 3.27 -15.29 3.63
C GLU A 116 4.62 -14.74 3.15
N ILE A 117 4.60 -13.68 2.34
CA ILE A 117 5.83 -12.99 1.90
C ILE A 117 6.39 -12.15 3.06
N VAL A 118 5.49 -11.60 3.90
CA VAL A 118 5.87 -10.83 5.08
C VAL A 118 5.03 -11.30 6.27
N PRO A 119 5.65 -11.68 7.41
CA PRO A 119 4.89 -12.10 8.57
C PRO A 119 4.11 -10.92 9.18
N LYS A 120 2.90 -11.19 9.66
CA LYS A 120 2.03 -10.19 10.30
C LYS A 120 2.71 -9.49 11.48
N THR A 121 3.51 -10.22 12.25
CA THR A 121 4.29 -9.71 13.39
C THR A 121 5.27 -8.62 12.96
N TYR A 122 5.94 -8.76 11.81
CA TYR A 122 6.79 -7.70 11.25
C TYR A 122 5.97 -6.47 10.85
N VAL A 123 4.84 -6.67 10.18
CA VAL A 123 3.97 -5.54 9.78
C VAL A 123 3.52 -4.73 11.01
N ILE A 124 3.16 -5.43 12.09
CA ILE A 124 2.82 -4.83 13.39
C ILE A 124 4.00 -4.04 13.94
N SER A 125 5.23 -4.59 13.95
CA SER A 125 6.39 -3.90 14.50
C SER A 125 6.75 -2.61 13.75
N VAL A 126 6.42 -2.51 12.45
CA VAL A 126 6.69 -1.33 11.62
C VAL A 126 5.48 -0.42 11.38
N ARG A 127 4.32 -0.68 12.02
CA ARG A 127 3.09 0.10 11.80
C ARG A 127 3.21 1.57 12.16
N TYR A 128 4.17 1.94 13.00
CA TYR A 128 4.48 3.33 13.32
C TYR A 128 4.77 4.19 12.06
N SER A 129 5.32 3.56 11.02
CA SER A 129 5.66 4.22 9.76
C SER A 129 4.42 4.66 8.96
N TYR A 130 3.29 3.97 9.18
CA TYR A 130 2.01 4.23 8.51
C TYR A 130 1.38 5.56 8.94
N TRP A 131 1.56 5.98 10.20
CA TRP A 131 1.02 7.24 10.72
C TRP A 131 1.37 8.44 9.85
N ARG A 132 2.53 8.39 9.17
CA ARG A 132 2.95 9.40 8.21
C ARG A 132 2.01 9.51 7.00
N LEU A 133 1.46 8.40 6.51
CA LEU A 133 0.53 8.39 5.37
C LEU A 133 -0.79 9.10 5.69
N LEU A 134 -1.27 9.02 6.94
CA LEU A 134 -2.48 9.72 7.40
C LEU A 134 -2.35 11.25 7.37
N LYS A 135 -1.10 11.74 7.36
CA LYS A 135 -0.75 13.17 7.20
C LYS A 135 0.06 13.47 5.94
N SER A 136 0.09 12.55 4.96
CA SER A 136 0.80 12.71 3.68
C SER A 136 0.46 14.05 3.03
N ASN A 137 1.44 14.70 2.39
CA ASN A 137 1.19 15.94 1.65
C ASN A 137 0.33 15.68 0.40
N TYR A 138 0.45 14.50 -0.21
CA TYR A 138 -0.41 14.07 -1.31
C TYR A 138 -1.82 13.76 -0.81
N ALA A 139 -2.80 14.59 -1.20
CA ALA A 139 -4.19 14.46 -0.76
C ALA A 139 -4.83 13.13 -1.16
N THR A 140 -4.48 12.59 -2.32
CA THR A 140 -4.96 11.29 -2.81
C THR A 140 -4.49 10.15 -1.92
N ILE A 141 -3.18 10.08 -1.63
CA ILE A 141 -2.60 9.08 -0.71
C ILE A 141 -3.23 9.23 0.67
N ARG A 142 -3.30 10.45 1.20
CA ARG A 142 -3.87 10.72 2.52
C ARG A 142 -5.29 10.18 2.64
N LYS A 143 -6.17 10.49 1.68
CA LYS A 143 -7.56 9.99 1.66
C LYS A 143 -7.63 8.46 1.51
N LYS A 144 -6.72 7.84 0.75
CA LYS A 144 -6.69 6.37 0.62
C LYS A 144 -6.15 5.71 1.90
N ALA A 145 -5.16 6.31 2.56
CA ALA A 145 -4.62 5.86 3.83
C ALA A 145 -5.69 5.87 4.94
N TRP A 146 -6.47 6.95 5.09
CA TRP A 146 -7.57 6.95 6.06
C TRP A 146 -8.61 5.84 5.83
N ARG A 147 -8.89 5.50 4.56
CA ARG A 147 -9.78 4.36 4.24
C ARG A 147 -9.17 3.02 4.61
N LEU A 148 -7.90 2.81 4.26
CA LEU A 148 -7.16 1.59 4.56
C LEU A 148 -6.94 1.43 6.07
N PHE A 149 -6.73 2.50 6.83
CA PHE A 149 -6.52 2.46 8.28
C PHE A 149 -7.61 1.69 9.01
N LYS A 150 -8.88 1.93 8.65
CA LYS A 150 -10.03 1.22 9.22
C LYS A 150 -9.96 -0.29 8.98
N ILE A 151 -9.53 -0.68 7.78
CA ILE A 151 -9.33 -2.09 7.44
C ILE A 151 -8.18 -2.65 8.29
N LEU A 152 -7.06 -1.95 8.37
CA LEU A 152 -5.91 -2.40 9.17
C LEU A 152 -6.22 -2.52 10.68
N VAL A 153 -7.13 -1.71 11.21
CA VAL A 153 -7.65 -1.87 12.57
C VAL A 153 -8.48 -3.15 12.69
N LYS A 154 -9.43 -3.40 11.77
CA LYS A 154 -10.22 -4.65 11.75
C LYS A 154 -9.34 -5.89 11.66
N GLU A 155 -8.28 -5.82 10.86
CA GLU A 155 -7.31 -6.91 10.69
C GLU A 155 -6.35 -7.05 11.88
N GLY A 156 -6.48 -6.23 12.93
CA GLY A 156 -5.64 -6.29 14.12
C GLY A 156 -4.18 -5.88 13.88
N ILE A 157 -3.91 -5.14 12.79
CA ILE A 157 -2.58 -4.52 12.57
C ILE A 157 -2.40 -3.33 13.52
N PHE A 158 -3.45 -2.53 13.68
CA PHE A 158 -3.55 -1.51 14.72
C PHE A 158 -4.44 -2.01 15.85
N ILE A 159 -3.96 -1.85 17.08
CA ILE A 159 -4.56 -2.38 18.31
C ILE A 159 -4.91 -1.25 19.27
N LYS A 160 -5.60 -1.53 20.38
CA LYS A 160 -6.11 -0.50 21.30
C LYS A 160 -5.01 0.39 21.88
N GLU A 161 -3.80 -0.14 22.00
CA GLU A 161 -2.60 0.57 22.48
C GLU A 161 -2.19 1.71 21.52
N ASP A 162 -2.57 1.62 20.23
CA ASP A 162 -2.31 2.66 19.22
C ASP A 162 -3.28 3.85 19.31
N LYS A 163 -4.34 3.76 20.12
CA LYS A 163 -5.40 4.77 20.23
C LYS A 163 -4.88 6.15 20.59
N ASN A 164 -3.90 6.25 21.51
CA ASN A 164 -3.32 7.54 21.90
C ASN A 164 -2.72 8.28 20.70
N ARG A 165 -2.09 7.53 19.78
CA ARG A 165 -1.54 8.10 18.56
C ARG A 165 -2.64 8.51 17.57
N PHE A 166 -3.75 7.77 17.52
CA PHE A 166 -4.91 8.14 16.73
C PHE A 166 -5.55 9.46 17.22
N VAL A 167 -5.67 9.65 18.54
CA VAL A 167 -6.25 10.85 19.16
C VAL A 167 -5.48 12.12 18.75
N ASP A 168 -4.17 12.05 18.55
CA ASP A 168 -3.38 13.17 18.01
C ASP A 168 -3.92 13.71 16.67
N PHE A 169 -4.57 12.86 15.87
CA PHE A 169 -5.19 13.27 14.62
C PHE A 169 -6.53 14.01 14.84
N LEU A 170 -7.27 13.72 15.91
CA LEU A 170 -8.53 14.40 16.26
C LEU A 170 -8.31 15.86 16.70
N LYS A 171 -7.13 16.16 17.24
CA LYS A 171 -6.69 17.53 17.61
C LYS A 171 -5.74 18.19 16.60
N HIS A 172 -5.47 17.53 15.46
CA HIS A 172 -4.44 17.97 14.53
C HIS A 172 -4.67 19.38 13.97
N LYS A 173 -3.63 20.23 13.92
CA LYS A 173 -3.71 21.64 13.49
C LYS A 173 -4.34 21.88 12.11
N LYS A 174 -4.09 20.97 11.17
CA LYS A 174 -4.65 21.06 9.80
C LYS A 174 -6.07 20.48 9.78
N ALA A 175 -7.06 21.33 9.50
CA ALA A 175 -8.48 20.97 9.44
C ALA A 175 -8.78 19.77 8.52
N ASN A 176 -8.08 19.67 7.38
CA ASN A 176 -8.27 18.58 6.43
C ASN A 176 -7.77 17.20 6.91
N ILE A 177 -6.85 17.15 7.87
CA ILE A 177 -6.43 15.92 8.55
C ILE A 177 -7.41 15.63 9.67
N ARG A 178 -7.71 16.65 10.48
CA ARG A 178 -8.62 16.56 11.61
C ARG A 178 -9.99 15.99 11.20
N ILE A 179 -10.59 16.53 10.15
CA ILE A 179 -11.90 16.07 9.66
C ILE A 179 -11.87 14.62 9.15
N LEU A 180 -10.74 14.14 8.61
CA LEU A 180 -10.62 12.74 8.18
C LEU A 180 -10.52 11.80 9.39
N ALA A 181 -9.83 12.22 10.45
CA ALA A 181 -9.77 11.49 11.70
C ALA A 181 -11.18 11.35 12.32
N TRP A 182 -11.93 12.44 12.43
CA TRP A 182 -13.31 12.43 12.95
C TRP A 182 -14.28 11.62 12.09
N LYS A 183 -14.19 11.68 10.76
CA LYS A 183 -14.99 10.78 9.91
C LYS A 183 -14.68 9.30 10.18
N THR A 184 -13.41 9.01 10.44
CA THR A 184 -12.94 7.64 10.64
C THR A 184 -13.31 7.15 12.04
N SER A 185 -13.30 8.02 13.05
CA SER A 185 -13.51 7.65 14.45
C SER A 185 -14.86 6.95 14.68
N LEU A 186 -15.94 7.42 14.07
CA LEU A 186 -17.26 6.80 14.22
C LEU A 186 -17.30 5.34 13.72
N GLU A 187 -16.53 5.02 12.68
CA GLU A 187 -16.38 3.64 12.23
C GLU A 187 -15.48 2.84 13.18
N LEU A 188 -14.45 3.47 13.75
CA LEU A 188 -13.57 2.84 14.75
C LEU A 188 -14.28 2.53 16.07
N VAL A 189 -15.31 3.31 16.42
CA VAL A 189 -16.20 3.02 17.56
C VAL A 189 -16.91 1.69 17.35
N LYS A 190 -17.47 1.47 16.16
CA LYS A 190 -18.16 0.21 15.82
C LYS A 190 -17.25 -1.02 15.87
N ILE A 191 -15.94 -0.82 15.70
CA ILE A 191 -14.92 -1.89 15.72
C ILE A 191 -14.29 -2.02 17.12
N GLY A 192 -14.67 -1.17 18.08
CA GLY A 192 -14.17 -1.20 19.45
C GLY A 192 -12.72 -0.73 19.62
N PHE A 193 -12.17 0.03 18.65
CA PHE A 193 -10.82 0.59 18.73
C PHE A 193 -10.76 1.83 19.64
N ILE A 194 -11.84 2.61 19.66
CA ILE A 194 -12.05 3.76 20.55
C ILE A 194 -13.53 3.77 20.96
N THR A 195 -13.87 4.27 22.14
CA THR A 195 -15.25 4.37 22.60
C THR A 195 -15.86 5.74 22.24
N ILE A 196 -17.19 5.85 22.34
CA ILE A 196 -17.88 7.12 22.11
C ILE A 196 -17.54 8.15 23.19
N ASP A 197 -17.40 7.73 24.44
CA ASP A 197 -17.09 8.62 25.57
C ASP A 197 -15.69 9.20 25.44
N GLU A 198 -14.72 8.38 25.06
CA GLU A 198 -13.37 8.84 24.74
C GLU A 198 -13.35 9.85 23.59
N LEU A 199 -14.23 9.72 22.60
CA LEU A 199 -14.34 10.75 21.55
C LEU A 199 -14.95 12.04 22.07
N LYS A 200 -15.92 11.97 22.99
CA LYS A 200 -16.58 13.14 23.57
C LYS A 200 -15.59 14.04 24.33
N GLU A 201 -14.55 13.47 24.94
CA GLU A 201 -13.44 14.23 25.57
C GLU A 201 -12.75 15.21 24.59
N TYR A 202 -12.70 14.89 23.30
CA TYR A 202 -12.04 15.70 22.27
C TYR A 202 -13.01 16.54 21.44
N LYS A 203 -14.31 16.54 21.76
CA LYS A 203 -15.37 17.19 20.98
C LYS A 203 -15.09 18.66 20.65
N GLN A 204 -14.47 19.40 21.57
CA GLN A 204 -14.08 20.80 21.35
C GLN A 204 -13.28 21.00 20.04
N TYR A 205 -12.39 20.07 19.70
CA TYR A 205 -11.57 20.15 18.48
C TYR A 205 -12.36 19.91 17.20
N LEU A 206 -13.49 19.21 17.29
CA LEU A 206 -14.45 19.07 16.20
C LEU A 206 -15.30 20.33 16.05
N GLU A 207 -15.75 20.91 17.16
CA GLU A 207 -16.54 22.15 17.20
C GLU A 207 -15.76 23.33 16.63
N GLU A 208 -14.45 23.44 16.91
CA GLU A 208 -13.55 24.42 16.29
C GLU A 208 -13.60 24.42 14.75
N LEU A 209 -13.86 23.27 14.11
CA LEU A 209 -13.95 23.15 12.65
C LEU A 209 -15.21 23.81 12.06
N THR A 210 -16.17 24.21 12.90
CA THR A 210 -17.41 24.88 12.48
C THR A 210 -17.32 26.40 12.47
N THR A 211 -16.26 26.97 13.06
CA THR A 211 -16.07 28.42 13.23
C THR A 211 -15.95 29.19 11.92
N ARG A 212 -15.41 28.57 10.86
CA ARG A 212 -15.20 29.20 9.55
C ARG A 212 -16.02 28.52 8.46
N GLN A 213 -16.68 29.31 7.63
CA GLN A 213 -17.49 28.81 6.51
C GLN A 213 -16.61 28.03 5.53
N SER A 214 -16.84 26.72 5.42
CA SER A 214 -16.05 25.82 4.58
C SER A 214 -16.79 24.52 4.28
N LYS A 215 -16.29 23.75 3.30
CA LYS A 215 -16.75 22.36 3.10
C LYS A 215 -16.50 21.49 4.33
N VAL A 216 -15.50 21.83 5.15
CA VAL A 216 -15.18 21.12 6.39
C VAL A 216 -16.24 21.37 7.46
N LYS A 217 -16.73 22.61 7.60
CA LYS A 217 -17.79 22.99 8.54
C LYS A 217 -19.03 22.11 8.40
N LYS A 218 -19.59 22.00 7.19
CA LYS A 218 -20.81 21.19 6.94
C LYS A 218 -20.64 19.73 7.38
N VAL A 219 -19.44 19.20 7.20
CA VAL A 219 -19.12 17.84 7.63
C VAL A 219 -18.97 17.77 9.14
N ALA A 220 -18.29 18.73 9.77
CA ALA A 220 -18.13 18.78 11.22
C ALA A 220 -19.48 18.89 11.93
N GLU A 221 -20.37 19.76 11.46
CA GLU A 221 -21.75 19.88 11.99
C GLU A 221 -22.52 18.56 11.93
N LYS A 222 -22.39 17.82 10.81
CA LYS A 222 -22.98 16.48 10.70
C LYS A 222 -22.39 15.50 11.72
N LEU A 223 -21.05 15.48 11.86
CA LEU A 223 -20.37 14.58 12.81
C LEU A 223 -20.69 14.92 14.27
N ILE A 224 -20.88 16.20 14.60
CA ILE A 224 -21.30 16.63 15.96
C ILE A 224 -22.68 16.06 16.30
N LYS A 225 -23.62 16.08 15.33
CA LYS A 225 -24.95 15.48 15.52
C LYS A 225 -24.89 13.96 15.69
N GLU A 226 -23.97 13.29 14.98
CA GLU A 226 -23.75 11.85 15.11
C GLU A 226 -23.03 11.46 16.41
N LEU A 227 -22.35 12.41 17.06
CA LEU A 227 -21.62 12.21 18.33
C LEU A 227 -22.51 12.48 19.57
N ALA A 228 -23.59 13.25 19.41
CA ALA A 228 -24.53 13.59 20.48
C ALA A 228 -25.24 12.34 20.99
#